data_AF-A0A0F8XN76-F1
#
_entry.id   AF-A0A0F8XN76-F1
#
_cell.length_a   1.000
_cell.length_b   1.000
_cell.length_c   1.000
_cell.angle_alpha   90.00
_cell.angle_beta   90.00
_cell.angle_gamma   90.00
#
_symmetry.space_group_name_H-M   'P 1'
#
loop_
_entity.id
_entity.type
_entity.pdbx_description
1 polymer ?
#
loop_
_entity_poly.entity_id
_entity_poly.type
_entity_poly.pdbx_seq_one_letter_code
_entity_poly.pdbx_strand_id
1 'polypeptide(L)'
;LVAGLDPAGSGYQAAFLWAYQVKPELRMWMVDIENHEGGGIAQARATIEGWHTLHGVSHWVVEENLYHGGILADEKLIELRQGLSILMEPHHTGHNKWDPYLGVSTLKPLFADKKIILPFGDVESVSKSDLYQRQLVNFSNAPRNRNTRGGYKSDLVMASWFPMGVIRLAQSEFISDVAIVYDTKAEEAMFATYAKQVEEHLREKGWLEMAYIYWFDEPDPKDYEFVANGMRRLKQYGPGLRRMLTEEPGDNVLSGLVDLWCPISFNYEHEAARQRRPHGERFWWYVCTAPKAPYCTLFLDHPATELRTWLWQTWQRDISGILVWQSNYWTSNTAFPESPQNPYEDPMGYVVGYSTPRGTKAYW
;
A
#
# COMPACT_ATOMS: atom_id res chain seq x y z
N LEU A 1 -16.20 11.72 3.63
CA LEU A 1 -15.68 13.10 3.78
C LEU A 1 -14.64 13.07 4.89
N VAL A 2 -13.53 13.77 4.74
CA VAL A 2 -12.54 13.94 5.80
C VAL A 2 -12.01 15.37 5.74
N ALA A 3 -11.94 16.02 6.89
CA ALA A 3 -11.47 17.39 7.03
C ALA A 3 -10.10 17.44 7.70
N GLY A 4 -9.25 18.37 7.27
CA GLY A 4 -8.02 18.72 7.95
C GLY A 4 -8.12 20.10 8.57
N LEU A 5 -7.55 20.26 9.76
CA LEU A 5 -7.53 21.54 10.48
C LEU A 5 -6.10 21.85 10.91
N ASP A 6 -5.61 23.03 10.50
CA ASP A 6 -4.38 23.65 10.97
C ASP A 6 -4.74 24.78 11.94
N PRO A 7 -4.88 24.47 13.25
CA PRO A 7 -5.25 25.44 14.26
C PRO A 7 -4.10 26.41 14.56
N ALA A 8 -4.42 27.71 14.70
CA ALA A 8 -3.46 28.73 15.11
C ALA A 8 -4.05 29.67 16.18
N GLY A 9 -3.37 29.78 17.32
CA GLY A 9 -3.72 30.75 18.38
C GLY A 9 -3.31 32.19 18.04
N SER A 10 -2.21 32.35 17.29
CA SER A 10 -1.78 33.61 16.68
C SER A 10 -1.28 33.30 15.26
N GLY A 11 -1.99 33.76 14.23
CA GLY A 11 -1.73 33.38 12.84
C GLY A 11 -3.01 33.12 12.06
N TYR A 12 -2.91 32.40 10.94
CA TYR A 12 -4.09 31.99 10.18
C TYR A 12 -4.48 30.56 10.59
N GLN A 13 -5.76 30.34 10.86
CA GLN A 13 -6.35 29.03 11.03
C GLN A 13 -6.96 28.59 9.71
N ALA A 14 -6.54 27.42 9.24
CA ALA A 14 -6.99 26.86 7.97
C ALA A 14 -7.74 25.55 8.17
N ALA A 15 -8.86 25.39 7.47
CA ALA A 15 -9.57 24.13 7.37
C ALA A 15 -9.72 23.73 5.90
N PHE A 16 -9.65 22.43 5.63
CA PHE A 16 -9.74 21.89 4.28
C PHE A 16 -10.61 20.64 4.27
N LEU A 17 -11.63 20.58 3.40
CA LEU A 17 -12.53 19.44 3.29
C LEU A 17 -12.29 18.64 2.01
N TRP A 18 -11.91 17.37 2.18
CA TRP A 18 -11.86 16.40 1.10
C TRP A 18 -13.12 15.53 1.05
N ALA A 19 -13.71 15.44 -0.13
CA ALA A 19 -14.42 14.25 -0.54
C ALA A 19 -13.45 13.31 -1.24
N TYR A 20 -13.60 12.01 -1.01
CA TYR A 20 -12.80 11.00 -1.69
C TYR A 20 -13.61 9.75 -1.98
N GLN A 21 -13.21 9.06 -3.02
CA GLN A 21 -13.76 7.79 -3.48
C GLN A 21 -12.57 6.86 -3.76
N VAL A 22 -12.62 5.62 -3.27
CA VAL A 22 -11.52 4.65 -3.44
C VAL A 22 -11.75 3.70 -4.63
N LYS A 23 -13.01 3.35 -4.95
CA LYS A 23 -13.39 2.48 -6.10
C LYS A 23 -14.19 3.25 -7.16
N PRO A 24 -14.01 3.00 -8.47
CA PRO A 24 -13.11 2.00 -9.06
C PRO A 24 -11.63 2.43 -9.09
N GLU A 25 -11.37 3.69 -8.81
CA GLU A 25 -10.04 4.29 -8.69
C GLU A 25 -10.10 5.39 -7.64
N LEU A 26 -8.96 5.72 -7.03
CA LEU A 26 -8.88 6.84 -6.10
C LEU A 26 -9.26 8.14 -6.82
N ARG A 27 -10.27 8.83 -6.34
CA ARG A 27 -10.61 10.20 -6.74
C ARG A 27 -10.84 11.05 -5.51
N MET A 28 -10.43 12.31 -5.59
CA MET A 28 -10.54 13.29 -4.53
C MET A 28 -11.11 14.58 -5.07
N TRP A 29 -11.99 15.22 -4.31
CA TRP A 29 -12.58 16.51 -4.62
C TRP A 29 -12.40 17.45 -3.44
N MET A 30 -11.91 18.65 -3.72
CA MET A 30 -11.99 19.74 -2.76
C MET A 30 -13.46 20.17 -2.65
N VAL A 31 -14.04 20.00 -1.46
CA VAL A 31 -15.44 20.36 -1.21
C VAL A 31 -15.51 21.79 -0.69
N ASP A 32 -14.67 22.12 0.29
CA ASP A 32 -14.67 23.44 0.90
C ASP A 32 -13.33 23.75 1.57
N ILE A 33 -13.05 25.04 1.76
CA ILE A 33 -11.89 25.54 2.50
C ILE A 33 -12.26 26.78 3.32
N GLU A 34 -11.64 26.90 4.49
CA GLU A 34 -11.69 28.12 5.31
C GLU A 34 -10.26 28.55 5.65
N ASN A 35 -10.01 29.86 5.63
CA ASN A 35 -8.71 30.42 6.01
C ASN A 35 -8.93 31.78 6.67
N HIS A 36 -8.83 31.83 7.99
CA HIS A 36 -9.18 32.99 8.79
C HIS A 36 -8.03 33.40 9.70
N GLU A 37 -7.87 34.71 9.93
CA GLU A 37 -6.83 35.22 10.82
C GLU A 37 -7.29 35.17 12.28
N GLY A 38 -6.63 34.32 13.08
CA GLY A 38 -6.87 34.16 14.51
C GLY A 38 -8.25 33.58 14.85
N GLY A 39 -8.38 33.05 16.08
CA GLY A 39 -9.64 32.53 16.59
C GLY A 39 -9.51 31.34 17.53
N GLY A 40 -8.36 30.65 17.51
CA GLY A 40 -8.01 29.57 18.43
C GLY A 40 -9.11 28.51 18.54
N ILE A 41 -9.27 27.93 19.73
CA ILE A 41 -10.19 26.82 19.97
C ILE A 41 -11.66 27.19 19.69
N ALA A 42 -12.06 28.43 19.97
CA ALA A 42 -13.44 28.88 19.77
C ALA A 42 -13.84 28.88 18.29
N GLN A 43 -12.94 29.32 17.41
CA GLN A 43 -13.15 29.29 15.97
C GLN A 43 -13.07 27.88 15.42
N ALA A 44 -12.09 27.08 15.86
CA ALA A 44 -12.00 25.67 15.49
C ALA A 44 -13.32 24.93 15.77
N ARG A 45 -13.92 25.17 16.95
CA ARG A 45 -15.24 24.61 17.29
C ARG A 45 -16.34 25.09 16.33
N ALA A 46 -16.40 26.38 16.02
CA ALA A 46 -17.40 26.93 15.11
C ALA A 46 -17.28 26.35 13.70
N THR A 47 -16.06 26.20 13.17
CA THR A 47 -15.81 25.56 11.87
C THR A 47 -16.23 24.09 11.89
N ILE A 48 -15.89 23.34 12.94
CA ILE A 48 -16.28 21.92 13.08
C ILE A 48 -17.80 21.76 13.11
N GLU A 49 -18.49 22.55 13.94
CA GLU A 49 -19.95 22.52 14.08
C GLU A 49 -20.65 22.96 12.77
N GLY A 50 -20.17 24.04 12.17
CA GLY A 50 -20.69 24.58 10.93
C GLY A 50 -20.56 23.60 9.77
N TRP A 51 -19.39 22.99 9.60
CA TRP A 51 -19.14 22.02 8.54
C TRP A 51 -19.85 20.69 8.77
N HIS A 52 -20.04 20.26 10.03
CA HIS A 52 -20.89 19.12 10.30
C HIS A 52 -22.33 19.39 9.87
N THR A 53 -22.86 20.57 10.18
CA THR A 53 -24.23 20.96 9.79
C THR A 53 -24.39 21.13 8.28
N LEU A 54 -23.41 21.75 7.62
CA LEU A 54 -23.48 22.08 6.20
C LEU A 54 -23.16 20.88 5.30
N HIS A 55 -22.13 20.12 5.64
CA HIS A 55 -21.55 19.08 4.78
C HIS A 55 -21.71 17.66 5.35
N GLY A 56 -22.10 17.50 6.62
CA GLY A 56 -22.18 16.20 7.28
C GLY A 56 -20.81 15.56 7.56
N VAL A 57 -19.74 16.35 7.67
CA VAL A 57 -18.41 15.81 7.99
C VAL A 57 -18.30 15.48 9.48
N SER A 58 -17.81 14.28 9.78
CA SER A 58 -17.58 13.81 11.15
C SER A 58 -16.17 13.31 11.41
N HIS A 59 -15.26 13.34 10.42
CA HIS A 59 -13.86 12.92 10.60
C HIS A 59 -12.93 14.09 10.36
N TRP A 60 -12.17 14.45 11.39
CA TRP A 60 -11.21 15.54 11.40
C TRP A 60 -9.81 15.05 11.74
N VAL A 61 -8.83 15.53 10.99
CA VAL A 61 -7.41 15.34 11.28
C VAL A 61 -6.82 16.70 11.63
N VAL A 62 -6.26 16.83 12.83
CA VAL A 62 -5.89 18.12 13.43
C VAL A 62 -4.42 18.14 13.80
N GLU A 63 -3.75 19.24 13.49
CA GLU A 63 -2.35 19.46 13.84
C GLU A 63 -2.07 19.31 15.35
N GLU A 64 -1.04 18.54 15.71
CA GLU A 64 -0.79 18.09 17.08
C GLU A 64 -0.46 19.22 18.07
N ASN A 65 0.16 20.33 17.64
CA ASN A 65 0.64 21.38 18.54
C ASN A 65 -0.50 22.05 19.34
N LEU A 66 -1.70 22.11 18.77
CA LEU A 66 -2.91 22.63 19.44
C LEU A 66 -3.90 21.53 19.83
N TYR A 67 -3.76 20.32 19.26
CA TYR A 67 -4.53 19.14 19.67
C TYR A 67 -4.29 18.79 21.15
N HIS A 68 -3.02 18.69 21.56
CA HIS A 68 -2.65 18.46 22.97
C HIS A 68 -2.59 19.74 23.81
N GLY A 69 -2.47 20.91 23.16
CA GLY A 69 -2.38 22.22 23.82
C GLY A 69 -3.71 22.81 24.30
N GLY A 70 -4.87 22.25 23.90
CA GLY A 70 -6.16 22.68 24.43
C GLY A 70 -7.43 22.17 23.74
N ILE A 71 -7.37 21.70 22.48
CA ILE A 71 -8.56 21.19 21.76
C ILE A 71 -9.20 19.99 22.48
N LEU A 72 -8.39 19.05 22.99
CA LEU A 72 -8.90 17.91 23.75
C LEU A 72 -9.45 18.25 25.13
N ALA A 73 -9.13 19.43 25.67
CA ALA A 73 -9.54 19.87 27.00
C ALA A 73 -10.74 20.84 26.98
N ASP A 74 -11.22 21.26 25.79
CA ASP A 74 -12.39 22.13 25.67
C ASP A 74 -13.68 21.35 25.92
N GLU A 75 -14.34 21.61 27.05
CA GLU A 75 -15.56 20.91 27.47
C GLU A 75 -16.66 20.94 26.40
N LYS A 76 -16.84 22.08 25.72
CA LYS A 76 -17.86 22.24 24.68
C LYS A 76 -17.54 21.43 23.42
N LEU A 77 -16.27 21.31 23.06
CA LEU A 77 -15.86 20.47 21.93
C LEU A 77 -16.00 18.99 22.28
N ILE A 78 -15.77 18.59 23.54
CA ILE A 78 -16.03 17.22 24.02
C ILE A 78 -17.53 16.89 23.89
N GLU A 79 -18.39 17.77 24.39
CA GLU A 79 -19.86 17.62 24.26
C GLU A 79 -20.29 17.54 22.80
N LEU A 80 -19.75 18.41 21.95
CA LEU A 80 -20.05 18.44 20.53
C LEU A 80 -19.61 17.16 19.81
N ARG A 81 -18.43 16.62 20.14
CA ARG A 81 -17.94 15.36 19.59
C ARG A 81 -18.81 14.17 20.00
N GLN A 82 -19.23 14.12 21.27
CA GLN A 82 -20.09 13.06 21.78
C GLN A 82 -21.51 13.15 21.20
N GLY A 83 -22.07 14.35 21.07
CA GLY A 83 -23.41 14.58 20.54
C GLY A 83 -23.52 14.35 19.02
N LEU A 84 -22.47 14.68 18.25
CA LEU A 84 -22.46 14.62 16.79
C LEU A 84 -21.63 13.45 16.23
N SER A 85 -21.12 12.58 17.10
CA SER A 85 -20.25 11.44 16.73
C SER A 85 -19.06 11.86 15.86
N ILE A 86 -18.36 12.93 16.27
CA ILE A 86 -17.22 13.49 15.53
C ILE A 86 -15.91 12.82 15.99
N LEU A 87 -15.29 12.10 15.07
CA LEU A 87 -13.96 11.53 15.19
C LEU A 87 -12.90 12.61 14.92
N MET A 88 -11.93 12.71 15.82
CA MET A 88 -10.79 13.62 15.68
C MET A 88 -9.50 12.85 15.94
N GLU A 89 -8.50 13.05 15.07
CA GLU A 89 -7.21 12.39 15.12
C GLU A 89 -6.08 13.44 15.07
N PRO A 90 -4.99 13.28 15.83
CA PRO A 90 -3.85 14.17 15.75
C PRO A 90 -3.02 13.90 14.49
N HIS A 91 -2.37 14.95 13.97
CA HIS A 91 -1.35 14.84 12.93
C HIS A 91 -0.06 15.53 13.35
N HIS A 92 1.04 14.77 13.36
CA HIS A 92 2.35 15.28 13.72
C HIS A 92 3.10 15.84 12.49
N THR A 93 3.20 17.16 12.41
CA THR A 93 3.81 17.85 11.26
C THR A 93 5.33 17.61 11.13
N GLY A 94 6.04 17.35 12.25
CA GLY A 94 7.45 16.94 12.31
C GLY A 94 8.42 17.64 11.32
N HIS A 95 9.47 16.92 10.89
CA HIS A 95 10.30 17.30 9.73
C HIS A 95 9.71 16.79 8.39
N ASN A 96 8.55 16.14 8.44
CA ASN A 96 8.03 15.28 7.39
C ASN A 96 7.27 16.05 6.29
N LYS A 97 6.96 17.33 6.46
CA LYS A 97 6.19 18.10 5.45
C LYS A 97 6.84 18.17 4.06
N TRP A 98 8.18 18.10 4.00
CA TRP A 98 8.95 18.06 2.75
C TRP A 98 9.37 16.64 2.35
N ASP A 99 8.95 15.64 3.11
CA ASP A 99 9.27 14.25 2.84
C ASP A 99 8.66 13.84 1.48
N PRO A 100 9.43 13.20 0.59
CA PRO A 100 8.97 12.78 -0.74
C PRO A 100 7.89 11.69 -0.72
N TYR A 101 7.74 10.96 0.39
CA TYR A 101 6.86 9.79 0.54
C TYR A 101 5.71 10.04 1.52
N LEU A 102 5.90 10.89 2.52
CA LEU A 102 4.90 11.19 3.55
C LEU A 102 4.41 12.64 3.53
N GLY A 103 5.18 13.57 2.97
CA GLY A 103 4.90 15.00 2.98
C GLY A 103 3.93 15.48 1.92
N VAL A 104 3.78 16.80 1.81
CA VAL A 104 2.89 17.48 0.85
C VAL A 104 3.22 17.12 -0.61
N SER A 105 4.49 16.78 -0.88
CA SER A 105 4.99 16.35 -2.20
C SER A 105 4.21 15.18 -2.80
N THR A 106 3.56 14.37 -1.96
CA THR A 106 2.77 13.20 -2.33
C THR A 106 1.47 13.55 -3.05
N LEU A 107 1.01 14.81 -2.97
CA LEU A 107 -0.11 15.31 -3.76
C LEU A 107 0.26 15.48 -5.24
N LYS A 108 1.54 15.68 -5.57
CA LYS A 108 2.01 15.93 -6.94
C LYS A 108 1.61 14.82 -7.94
N PRO A 109 1.89 13.52 -7.69
CA PRO A 109 1.44 12.47 -8.60
C PRO A 109 -0.09 12.43 -8.72
N LEU A 110 -0.84 12.69 -7.64
CA LEU A 110 -2.31 12.71 -7.68
C LEU A 110 -2.87 13.82 -8.59
N PHE A 111 -2.24 15.00 -8.60
CA PHE A 111 -2.58 16.05 -9.55
C PHE A 111 -2.17 15.69 -10.99
N ALA A 112 -0.98 15.11 -11.19
CA ALA A 112 -0.49 14.70 -12.51
C ALA A 112 -1.40 13.64 -13.15
N ASP A 113 -1.86 12.68 -12.34
CA ASP A 113 -2.75 11.59 -12.74
C ASP A 113 -4.23 12.00 -12.76
N LYS A 114 -4.53 13.30 -12.54
CA LYS A 114 -5.88 13.89 -12.54
C LYS A 114 -6.83 13.22 -11.54
N LYS A 115 -6.30 12.75 -10.41
CA LYS A 115 -7.06 12.11 -9.32
C LYS A 115 -7.68 13.14 -8.38
N ILE A 116 -7.10 14.34 -8.29
CA ILE A 116 -7.65 15.46 -7.53
C ILE A 116 -8.42 16.40 -8.47
N ILE A 117 -9.64 16.76 -8.06
CA ILE A 117 -10.54 17.66 -8.78
C ILE A 117 -10.81 18.87 -7.90
N LEU A 118 -10.58 20.06 -8.46
CA LEU A 118 -10.88 21.34 -7.81
C LEU A 118 -12.16 21.94 -8.43
N PRO A 119 -13.08 22.49 -7.62
CA PRO A 119 -14.34 23.03 -8.09
C PRO A 119 -14.14 24.34 -8.87
N PHE A 120 -14.87 24.50 -9.96
CA PHE A 120 -14.84 25.67 -10.85
C PHE A 120 -16.23 26.16 -11.28
N GLY A 121 -17.30 25.66 -10.65
CA GLY A 121 -18.68 25.84 -11.10
C GLY A 121 -19.28 27.23 -10.86
N ASP A 122 -18.75 28.00 -9.90
CA ASP A 122 -19.22 29.33 -9.52
C ASP A 122 -18.06 30.22 -9.03
N VAL A 123 -18.34 31.51 -8.82
CA VAL A 123 -17.34 32.52 -8.45
C VAL A 123 -16.67 32.22 -7.10
N GLU A 124 -17.42 31.70 -6.13
CA GLU A 124 -16.89 31.37 -4.81
C GLU A 124 -15.98 30.14 -4.90
N SER A 125 -16.43 29.09 -5.59
CA SER A 125 -15.66 27.88 -5.87
C SER A 125 -14.34 28.18 -6.59
N VAL A 126 -14.37 29.03 -7.61
CA VAL A 126 -13.17 29.46 -8.34
C VAL A 126 -12.23 30.25 -7.41
N SER A 127 -12.77 31.17 -6.62
CA SER A 127 -11.96 31.96 -5.69
C SER A 127 -11.25 31.08 -4.65
N LYS A 128 -11.95 30.07 -4.13
CA LYS A 128 -11.40 29.07 -3.19
C LYS A 128 -10.34 28.19 -3.86
N SER A 129 -10.60 27.68 -5.06
CA SER A 129 -9.64 26.88 -5.84
C SER A 129 -8.38 27.67 -6.18
N ASP A 130 -8.52 28.93 -6.58
CA ASP A 130 -7.39 29.82 -6.88
C ASP A 130 -6.54 30.10 -5.64
N LEU A 131 -7.18 30.33 -4.49
CA LEU A 131 -6.48 30.53 -3.23
C LEU A 131 -5.62 29.32 -2.87
N TYR A 132 -6.18 28.11 -2.99
CA TYR A 132 -5.45 26.87 -2.74
C TYR A 132 -4.30 26.65 -3.74
N GLN A 133 -4.56 26.83 -5.04
CA GLN A 133 -3.53 26.71 -6.09
C GLN A 133 -2.36 27.68 -5.87
N ARG A 134 -2.64 28.93 -5.48
CA ARG A 134 -1.59 29.90 -5.17
C ARG A 134 -0.71 29.43 -4.01
N GLN A 135 -1.29 28.87 -2.95
CA GLN A 135 -0.49 28.36 -1.84
C GLN A 135 0.31 27.11 -2.24
N LEU A 136 -0.23 26.21 -3.08
CA LEU A 136 0.50 25.06 -3.62
C LEU A 136 1.71 25.47 -4.46
N VAL A 137 1.53 26.41 -5.39
CA VAL A 137 2.62 26.92 -6.26
C VAL A 137 3.71 27.57 -5.42
N ASN A 138 3.33 28.39 -4.44
CA ASN A 138 4.30 29.07 -3.60
C ASN A 138 4.99 28.11 -2.62
N PHE A 139 4.30 27.10 -2.09
CA PHE A 139 4.92 26.02 -1.31
C PHE A 139 5.96 25.27 -2.16
N SER A 140 5.63 24.95 -3.42
CA SER A 140 6.56 24.27 -4.33
C SER A 140 7.81 25.11 -4.66
N ASN A 141 7.69 26.44 -4.65
CA ASN A 141 8.77 27.36 -5.00
C ASN A 141 9.53 27.92 -3.79
N ALA A 142 9.11 27.59 -2.56
CA ALA A 142 9.73 28.12 -1.36
C ALA A 142 11.18 27.61 -1.19
N PRO A 143 12.16 28.49 -0.91
CA PRO A 143 13.55 28.08 -0.73
C PRO A 143 13.69 27.14 0.46
N ARG A 144 14.42 26.03 0.27
CA ARG A 144 14.68 25.00 1.31
C ARG A 144 15.50 25.52 2.51
N ASN A 145 16.13 26.70 2.41
CA ASN A 145 16.96 27.29 3.46
C ASN A 145 16.16 28.27 4.35
N ARG A 146 16.05 27.91 5.63
CA ARG A 146 15.48 28.73 6.72
C ARG A 146 16.39 29.93 7.00
N ASN A 147 16.07 31.13 6.50
CA ASN A 147 16.42 32.40 7.16
C ASN A 147 15.86 33.67 6.48
N THR A 148 14.64 33.64 5.95
CA THR A 148 13.91 34.88 5.61
C THR A 148 12.89 35.19 6.70
N ARG A 149 13.18 36.25 7.48
CA ARG A 149 12.20 36.90 8.38
C ARG A 149 11.05 37.42 7.53
N GLY A 150 9.90 36.76 7.65
CA GLY A 150 8.71 36.94 6.82
C GLY A 150 8.17 35.60 6.31
N GLY A 151 8.21 34.56 7.15
CA GLY A 151 7.93 33.17 6.79
C GLY A 151 6.56 33.02 6.11
N TYR A 152 6.62 32.60 4.84
CA TYR A 152 5.47 32.37 3.97
C TYR A 152 4.54 31.32 4.58
N LYS A 153 3.24 31.64 4.72
CA LYS A 153 2.24 30.80 5.38
C LYS A 153 1.48 29.95 4.35
N SER A 154 1.54 28.63 4.52
CA SER A 154 0.93 27.64 3.61
C SER A 154 -0.11 26.79 4.36
N ASP A 155 -0.88 27.43 5.23
CA ASP A 155 -1.71 26.75 6.23
C ASP A 155 -2.83 25.93 5.56
N LEU A 156 -3.36 26.38 4.40
CA LEU A 156 -4.31 25.57 3.61
C LEU A 156 -3.65 24.34 2.99
N VAL A 157 -2.37 24.41 2.63
CA VAL A 157 -1.62 23.26 2.12
C VAL A 157 -1.45 22.23 3.22
N MET A 158 -1.13 22.69 4.44
CA MET A 158 -1.00 21.83 5.62
C MET A 158 -2.35 21.19 5.98
N ALA A 159 -3.41 21.99 6.11
CA ALA A 159 -4.76 21.49 6.35
C ALA A 159 -5.22 20.51 5.26
N SER A 160 -4.85 20.73 3.99
CA SER A 160 -5.16 19.76 2.91
C SER A 160 -4.36 18.46 3.01
N TRP A 161 -3.17 18.49 3.62
CA TRP A 161 -2.27 17.34 3.68
C TRP A 161 -2.52 16.44 4.89
N PHE A 162 -2.94 16.97 6.04
CA PHE A 162 -3.15 16.14 7.25
C PHE A 162 -4.07 14.93 7.02
N PRO A 163 -5.20 15.06 6.30
CA PRO A 163 -6.10 13.93 6.02
C PRO A 163 -5.52 12.88 5.08
N MET A 164 -4.36 13.12 4.45
CA MET A 164 -3.79 12.17 3.49
C MET A 164 -3.43 10.84 4.14
N GLY A 165 -3.07 10.82 5.43
CA GLY A 165 -2.89 9.59 6.19
C GLY A 165 -4.17 8.75 6.21
N VAL A 166 -5.30 9.37 6.54
CA VAL A 166 -6.62 8.75 6.55
C VAL A 166 -7.05 8.28 5.16
N ILE A 167 -6.82 9.06 4.11
CA ILE A 167 -7.22 8.66 2.75
C ILE A 167 -6.37 7.49 2.24
N ARG A 168 -5.07 7.49 2.54
CA ARG A 168 -4.18 6.36 2.22
C ARG A 168 -4.49 5.15 3.06
N LEU A 169 -4.83 5.34 4.33
CA LEU A 169 -5.30 4.28 5.20
C LEU A 169 -6.61 3.75 4.63
N ALA A 170 -7.63 4.56 4.36
CA ALA A 170 -8.85 4.11 3.68
C ALA A 170 -8.60 3.46 2.31
N GLN A 171 -7.51 3.78 1.60
CA GLN A 171 -7.08 3.05 0.41
C GLN A 171 -6.41 1.71 0.75
N SER A 172 -5.57 1.68 1.79
CA SER A 172 -4.79 0.53 2.28
C SER A 172 -5.61 -0.41 3.15
N GLU A 173 -6.32 0.07 4.17
CA GLU A 173 -7.46 -0.56 4.85
C GLU A 173 -8.49 -1.03 3.88
N PHE A 174 -8.72 -0.40 2.73
CA PHE A 174 -9.59 -1.02 1.75
C PHE A 174 -8.92 -2.14 0.95
N ILE A 175 -7.64 -1.99 0.58
CA ILE A 175 -6.85 -3.10 0.03
C ILE A 175 -6.73 -4.24 1.05
N SER A 176 -6.68 -3.90 2.33
CA SER A 176 -6.56 -4.82 3.45
C SER A 176 -7.89 -5.21 4.05
N ASP A 177 -9.03 -4.57 3.77
CA ASP A 177 -10.40 -4.97 4.13
C ASP A 177 -10.97 -5.83 3.00
N VAL A 178 -10.56 -5.55 1.76
CA VAL A 178 -10.51 -6.55 0.69
C VAL A 178 -9.65 -7.75 1.11
N ALA A 179 -8.77 -7.60 2.11
CA ALA A 179 -8.00 -8.69 2.71
C ALA A 179 -8.44 -9.13 4.14
N ILE A 180 -9.24 -8.37 4.90
CA ILE A 180 -9.41 -8.57 6.36
C ILE A 180 -10.87 -8.36 6.83
N VAL A 181 -11.80 -7.86 6.01
CA VAL A 181 -13.25 -7.89 6.31
C VAL A 181 -13.96 -8.81 5.33
N TYR A 182 -13.84 -10.11 5.54
CA TYR A 182 -14.59 -11.13 4.79
C TYR A 182 -15.84 -11.57 5.56
N ASP A 183 -16.77 -10.65 5.82
CA ASP A 183 -18.03 -10.98 6.53
C ASP A 183 -19.27 -10.33 5.89
N THR A 184 -19.32 -10.31 4.56
CA THR A 184 -20.60 -10.16 3.86
C THR A 184 -20.91 -11.43 3.07
N LYS A 185 -22.11 -12.00 3.28
CA LYS A 185 -22.61 -13.13 2.46
C LYS A 185 -22.53 -12.85 0.97
N ALA A 186 -22.58 -11.58 0.57
CA ALA A 186 -22.48 -11.14 -0.81
C ALA A 186 -21.05 -11.32 -1.37
N GLU A 187 -20.01 -10.95 -0.63
CA GLU A 187 -18.62 -11.13 -1.06
C GLU A 187 -18.19 -12.60 -1.07
N GLU A 188 -18.65 -13.37 -0.08
CA GLU A 188 -18.49 -14.83 -0.08
C GLU A 188 -19.14 -15.44 -1.33
N ALA A 189 -20.37 -15.05 -1.66
CA ALA A 189 -21.06 -15.51 -2.86
C ALA A 189 -20.34 -15.07 -4.15
N MET A 190 -19.79 -13.85 -4.20
CA MET A 190 -19.02 -13.35 -5.34
C MET A 190 -17.72 -14.13 -5.53
N PHE A 191 -16.93 -14.34 -4.48
CA PHE A 191 -15.70 -15.13 -4.54
C PHE A 191 -16.01 -16.57 -4.93
N ALA A 192 -17.06 -17.16 -4.33
CA ALA A 192 -17.50 -18.51 -4.66
C ALA A 192 -17.87 -18.65 -6.14
N THR A 193 -18.60 -17.67 -6.67
CA THR A 193 -19.00 -17.62 -8.07
C THR A 193 -17.77 -17.47 -8.98
N TYR A 194 -16.86 -16.54 -8.64
CA TYR A 194 -15.65 -16.30 -9.40
C TYR A 194 -14.73 -17.54 -9.46
N ALA A 195 -14.43 -18.14 -8.31
CA ALA A 195 -13.56 -19.33 -8.24
C ALA A 195 -14.13 -20.49 -9.07
N LYS A 196 -15.44 -20.72 -8.99
CA LYS A 196 -16.13 -21.74 -9.81
C LYS A 196 -16.05 -21.44 -11.30
N GLN A 197 -16.35 -20.22 -11.70
CA GLN A 197 -16.31 -19.82 -13.11
C GLN A 197 -14.89 -19.95 -13.70
N VAL A 198 -13.86 -19.58 -12.93
CA VAL A 198 -12.46 -19.76 -13.35
C VAL A 198 -12.13 -21.24 -13.48
N GLU A 199 -12.49 -22.07 -12.50
CA GLU A 199 -12.25 -23.52 -12.56
C GLU A 199 -12.96 -24.17 -13.76
N GLU A 200 -14.24 -23.86 -13.96
CA GLU A 200 -15.05 -24.36 -15.08
C GLU A 200 -14.47 -23.92 -16.42
N HIS A 201 -14.11 -22.65 -16.56
CA HIS A 201 -13.50 -22.13 -17.78
C HIS A 201 -12.19 -22.85 -18.11
N LEU A 202 -11.32 -23.02 -17.12
CA LEU A 202 -10.05 -23.75 -17.30
C LEU A 202 -10.30 -25.23 -17.61
N ARG A 203 -11.32 -25.85 -17.03
CA ARG A 203 -11.71 -27.23 -17.30
C ARG A 203 -12.22 -27.40 -18.73
N GLU A 204 -13.11 -26.52 -19.19
CA GLU A 204 -13.65 -26.52 -20.56
C GLU A 204 -12.54 -26.35 -21.61
N LYS A 205 -11.51 -25.57 -21.30
CA LYS A 205 -10.34 -25.39 -22.18
C LYS A 205 -9.32 -26.53 -22.10
N GLY A 206 -9.46 -27.45 -21.15
CA GLY A 206 -8.47 -28.48 -20.87
C GLY A 206 -7.18 -27.94 -20.24
N TRP A 207 -7.22 -26.76 -19.63
CA TRP A 207 -6.07 -26.07 -19.03
C TRP A 207 -5.96 -26.27 -17.51
N LEU A 208 -7.01 -26.79 -16.87
CA LEU A 208 -7.09 -26.88 -15.41
C LEU A 208 -5.88 -27.62 -14.80
N GLU A 209 -5.43 -28.72 -15.41
CA GLU A 209 -4.28 -29.50 -14.92
C GLU A 209 -2.94 -28.74 -14.96
N MET A 210 -2.83 -27.76 -15.85
CA MET A 210 -1.64 -26.92 -16.04
C MET A 210 -1.69 -25.65 -15.17
N ALA A 211 -2.88 -25.26 -14.71
CA ALA A 211 -3.07 -24.05 -13.94
C ALA A 211 -2.72 -24.24 -12.46
N TYR A 212 -2.31 -23.15 -11.83
CA TYR A 212 -2.16 -23.04 -10.39
C TYR A 212 -2.40 -21.59 -9.97
N ILE A 213 -2.82 -21.41 -8.72
CA ILE A 213 -2.97 -20.11 -8.08
C ILE A 213 -1.74 -19.89 -7.20
N TYR A 214 -0.91 -18.92 -7.59
CA TYR A 214 0.16 -18.40 -6.75
C TYR A 214 -0.45 -17.36 -5.80
N TRP A 215 -0.82 -17.82 -4.60
CA TRP A 215 -1.73 -17.08 -3.73
C TRP A 215 -1.04 -15.95 -2.95
N PHE A 216 0.14 -16.23 -2.40
CA PHE A 216 0.92 -15.31 -1.59
C PHE A 216 2.40 -15.63 -1.81
N ASP A 217 3.25 -14.60 -1.69
CA ASP A 217 4.68 -14.75 -1.88
C ASP A 217 5.42 -14.74 -0.54
N GLU A 218 6.17 -15.80 -0.24
CA GLU A 218 7.07 -15.94 0.90
C GLU A 218 6.48 -15.41 2.23
N PRO A 219 5.36 -15.99 2.71
CA PRO A 219 4.73 -15.52 3.92
C PRO A 219 5.61 -15.74 5.16
N ASP A 220 5.60 -14.80 6.10
CA ASP A 220 6.18 -15.03 7.42
C ASP A 220 5.12 -15.68 8.35
N PRO A 221 5.52 -16.26 9.50
CA PRO A 221 4.57 -16.86 10.45
C PRO A 221 3.40 -15.97 10.88
N LYS A 222 3.58 -14.64 10.89
CA LYS A 222 2.52 -13.66 11.18
C LYS A 222 1.41 -13.64 10.11
N ASP A 223 1.74 -14.02 8.87
CA ASP A 223 0.87 -13.97 7.71
C ASP A 223 0.12 -15.30 7.49
N TYR A 224 0.52 -16.38 8.19
CA TYR A 224 0.02 -17.73 7.94
C TYR A 224 -1.50 -17.87 8.09
N GLU A 225 -2.12 -17.25 9.10
CA GLU A 225 -3.58 -17.32 9.24
C GLU A 225 -4.30 -16.58 8.11
N PHE A 226 -3.77 -15.45 7.68
CA PHE A 226 -4.30 -14.70 6.55
C PHE A 226 -4.22 -15.54 5.25
N VAL A 227 -3.05 -16.14 4.99
CA VAL A 227 -2.83 -17.03 3.85
C VAL A 227 -3.76 -18.25 3.92
N ALA A 228 -3.84 -18.90 5.08
CA ALA A 228 -4.68 -20.08 5.29
C ALA A 228 -6.16 -19.79 5.04
N ASN A 229 -6.67 -18.64 5.46
CA ASN A 229 -8.07 -18.23 5.20
C ASN A 229 -8.38 -18.17 3.70
N GLY A 230 -7.48 -17.58 2.90
CA GLY A 230 -7.58 -17.56 1.45
C GLY A 230 -7.56 -18.96 0.83
N MET A 231 -6.60 -19.78 1.24
CA MET A 231 -6.45 -21.15 0.75
C MET A 231 -7.65 -22.04 1.09
N ARG A 232 -8.26 -21.88 2.29
CA ARG A 232 -9.50 -22.58 2.69
C ARG A 232 -10.64 -22.25 1.75
N ARG A 233 -10.82 -20.98 1.37
CA ARG A 233 -11.86 -20.53 0.44
C ARG A 233 -11.62 -21.07 -0.98
N LEU A 234 -10.38 -21.03 -1.46
CA LEU A 234 -10.02 -21.65 -2.74
C LEU A 234 -10.33 -23.15 -2.72
N LYS A 235 -9.97 -23.86 -1.65
CA LYS A 235 -10.27 -25.29 -1.49
C LYS A 235 -11.78 -25.56 -1.45
N GLN A 236 -12.57 -24.66 -0.85
CA GLN A 236 -14.02 -24.80 -0.74
C GLN A 236 -14.74 -24.52 -2.07
N TYR A 237 -14.35 -23.48 -2.78
CA TYR A 237 -15.11 -22.97 -3.92
C TYR A 237 -14.51 -23.31 -5.29
N GLY A 238 -13.20 -23.52 -5.36
CA GLY A 238 -12.49 -23.96 -6.55
C GLY A 238 -11.50 -25.09 -6.24
N PRO A 239 -11.96 -26.24 -5.71
CA PRO A 239 -11.08 -27.32 -5.27
C PRO A 239 -10.16 -27.86 -6.38
N GLY A 240 -10.56 -27.74 -7.65
CA GLY A 240 -9.74 -28.16 -8.79
C GLY A 240 -8.61 -27.17 -9.14
N LEU A 241 -8.67 -25.94 -8.62
CA LEU A 241 -7.59 -24.98 -8.75
C LEU A 241 -6.45 -25.34 -7.80
N ARG A 242 -5.31 -25.76 -8.38
CA ARG A 242 -4.11 -26.10 -7.62
C ARG A 242 -3.60 -24.87 -6.88
N ARG A 243 -3.41 -24.99 -5.57
CA ARG A 243 -2.93 -23.92 -4.68
C ARG A 243 -1.42 -24.02 -4.50
N MET A 244 -0.68 -23.00 -4.92
CA MET A 244 0.78 -22.94 -4.86
C MET A 244 1.25 -21.87 -3.89
N LEU A 245 2.32 -22.17 -3.15
CA LEU A 245 2.92 -21.27 -2.16
C LEU A 245 4.46 -21.39 -2.16
N THR A 246 5.16 -20.25 -2.14
CA THR A 246 6.62 -20.17 -1.95
C THR A 246 6.98 -20.28 -0.48
N GLU A 247 6.88 -21.49 0.07
CA GLU A 247 7.10 -21.79 1.50
C GLU A 247 7.49 -23.27 1.68
N GLU A 248 8.08 -23.62 2.83
CA GLU A 248 8.32 -25.00 3.24
C GLU A 248 7.06 -25.65 3.85
N PRO A 249 6.85 -26.97 3.67
CA PRO A 249 5.81 -27.66 4.43
C PRO A 249 6.13 -27.66 5.93
N GLY A 250 5.22 -27.12 6.74
CA GLY A 250 5.34 -27.08 8.19
C GLY A 250 4.12 -27.67 8.92
N ASP A 251 4.30 -28.03 10.19
CA ASP A 251 3.19 -28.39 11.08
C ASP A 251 2.50 -27.13 11.62
N ASN A 252 1.77 -26.46 10.73
CA ASN A 252 1.07 -25.21 11.01
C ASN A 252 -0.26 -25.14 10.24
N VAL A 253 -0.93 -23.99 10.31
CA VAL A 253 -2.26 -23.76 9.74
C VAL A 253 -2.34 -23.89 8.21
N LEU A 254 -1.20 -23.93 7.50
CA LEU A 254 -1.10 -24.14 6.05
C LEU A 254 -1.09 -25.63 5.67
N SER A 255 -0.83 -26.53 6.61
CA SER A 255 -0.78 -27.97 6.40
C SER A 255 -2.09 -28.50 5.78
N GLY A 256 -1.99 -29.12 4.61
CA GLY A 256 -3.13 -29.70 3.89
C GLY A 256 -4.01 -28.67 3.14
N LEU A 257 -3.56 -27.41 3.07
CA LEU A 257 -4.19 -26.36 2.26
C LEU A 257 -3.41 -26.06 0.97
N VAL A 258 -2.11 -26.34 0.95
CA VAL A 258 -1.23 -26.13 -0.20
C VAL A 258 -1.09 -27.43 -0.99
N ASP A 259 -1.30 -27.38 -2.30
CA ASP A 259 -1.15 -28.54 -3.19
C ASP A 259 0.23 -28.58 -3.85
N LEU A 260 0.87 -27.42 -3.99
CA LEU A 260 2.17 -27.24 -4.63
C LEU A 260 3.07 -26.34 -3.77
N TRP A 261 3.96 -26.95 -3.01
CA TRP A 261 4.98 -26.23 -2.25
C TRP A 261 6.15 -25.84 -3.14
N CYS A 262 6.75 -24.69 -2.88
CA CYS A 262 7.89 -24.19 -3.64
C CYS A 262 8.90 -23.48 -2.73
N PRO A 263 9.60 -24.21 -1.85
CA PRO A 263 10.60 -23.61 -0.97
C PRO A 263 11.83 -23.14 -1.76
N ILE A 264 12.64 -22.30 -1.11
CA ILE A 264 14.01 -22.05 -1.56
C ILE A 264 14.75 -23.38 -1.52
N SER A 265 15.52 -23.70 -2.55
CA SER A 265 16.22 -24.99 -2.68
C SER A 265 17.11 -25.33 -1.47
N PHE A 266 17.64 -24.33 -0.78
CA PHE A 266 18.43 -24.47 0.45
C PHE A 266 17.60 -24.91 1.66
N ASN A 267 16.36 -24.45 1.76
CA ASN A 267 15.44 -24.81 2.84
C ASN A 267 14.65 -26.10 2.55
N TYR A 268 14.82 -26.69 1.36
CA TYR A 268 14.11 -27.91 1.00
C TYR A 268 14.53 -29.09 1.87
N GLU A 269 13.57 -29.61 2.65
CA GLU A 269 13.76 -30.81 3.45
C GLU A 269 13.11 -32.04 2.81
N HIS A 270 13.95 -32.99 2.38
CA HIS A 270 13.51 -34.12 1.56
C HIS A 270 12.56 -35.07 2.30
N GLU A 271 12.80 -35.32 3.59
CA GLU A 271 11.95 -36.21 4.39
C GLU A 271 10.60 -35.56 4.71
N ALA A 272 10.56 -34.25 4.97
CA ALA A 272 9.30 -33.52 5.13
C ALA A 272 8.46 -33.63 3.84
N ALA A 273 9.08 -33.38 2.68
CA ALA A 273 8.40 -33.54 1.40
C ALA A 273 7.90 -34.97 1.15
N ARG A 274 8.70 -36.00 1.48
CA ARG A 274 8.30 -37.41 1.39
C ARG A 274 7.06 -37.73 2.22
N GLN A 275 6.94 -37.17 3.42
CA GLN A 275 5.78 -37.37 4.29
C GLN A 275 4.52 -36.72 3.73
N ARG A 276 4.66 -35.62 2.98
CA ARG A 276 3.54 -34.90 2.36
C ARG A 276 3.04 -35.48 1.04
N ARG A 277 3.93 -36.06 0.23
CA ARG A 277 3.58 -36.64 -1.09
C ARG A 277 2.36 -37.59 -1.08
N PRO A 278 2.18 -38.51 -0.10
CA PRO A 278 0.99 -39.36 -0.02
C PRO A 278 -0.34 -38.60 0.09
N HIS A 279 -0.32 -37.33 0.51
CA HIS A 279 -1.49 -36.46 0.58
C HIS A 279 -1.81 -35.79 -0.76
N GLY A 280 -1.07 -36.11 -1.84
CA GLY A 280 -1.23 -35.51 -3.16
C GLY A 280 -0.45 -34.21 -3.35
N GLU A 281 0.32 -33.79 -2.34
CA GLU A 281 1.12 -32.57 -2.40
C GLU A 281 2.35 -32.75 -3.29
N ARG A 282 2.60 -31.75 -4.12
CA ARG A 282 3.71 -31.70 -5.08
C ARG A 282 4.71 -30.64 -4.66
N PHE A 283 5.93 -30.79 -5.16
CA PHE A 283 7.03 -29.91 -4.83
C PHE A 283 7.63 -29.34 -6.11
N TRP A 284 7.67 -28.02 -6.16
CA TRP A 284 8.65 -27.25 -6.91
C TRP A 284 9.71 -26.74 -5.93
N TRP A 285 10.68 -26.00 -6.45
CA TRP A 285 11.58 -25.20 -5.65
C TRP A 285 12.19 -24.10 -6.51
N TYR A 286 12.89 -23.17 -5.89
CA TYR A 286 13.57 -22.11 -6.61
C TYR A 286 14.95 -21.81 -6.04
N VAL A 287 15.70 -21.09 -6.84
CA VAL A 287 16.92 -20.38 -6.45
C VAL A 287 16.67 -18.91 -6.70
N CYS A 288 17.12 -18.05 -5.79
CA CYS A 288 16.96 -16.61 -5.91
C CYS A 288 18.33 -15.94 -5.76
N THR A 289 18.37 -14.82 -5.04
CA THR A 289 19.59 -14.07 -4.74
C THR A 289 20.31 -14.61 -3.49
N ALA A 290 19.68 -15.54 -2.78
CA ALA A 290 20.25 -16.28 -1.67
C ALA A 290 19.81 -17.77 -1.71
N PRO A 291 20.60 -18.66 -1.08
CA PRO A 291 21.97 -18.43 -0.63
C PRO A 291 22.96 -18.33 -1.81
N LYS A 292 24.18 -17.84 -1.54
CA LYS A 292 25.28 -17.71 -2.53
C LYS A 292 26.15 -18.98 -2.54
N ALA A 293 27.39 -18.94 -3.03
CA ALA A 293 28.30 -20.09 -2.93
C ALA A 293 28.34 -20.69 -1.50
N PRO A 294 28.33 -22.03 -1.32
CA PRO A 294 28.57 -23.07 -2.34
C PRO A 294 27.28 -23.68 -2.95
N TYR A 295 26.12 -23.01 -2.82
CA TYR A 295 24.87 -23.50 -3.39
C TYR A 295 24.80 -23.27 -4.90
N CYS A 296 23.96 -24.04 -5.60
CA CYS A 296 23.69 -23.76 -7.01
C CYS A 296 22.92 -22.44 -7.12
N THR A 297 23.41 -21.52 -7.96
CA THR A 297 22.79 -20.20 -8.12
C THR A 297 22.47 -19.89 -9.59
N LEU A 298 21.83 -18.74 -9.83
CA LEU A 298 21.61 -18.16 -11.16
C LEU A 298 22.64 -17.08 -11.51
N PHE A 299 23.72 -16.93 -10.74
CA PHE A 299 24.65 -15.83 -10.91
C PHE A 299 25.62 -16.04 -12.07
N LEU A 300 25.94 -14.95 -12.76
CA LEU A 300 26.80 -14.95 -13.94
C LEU A 300 28.28 -15.18 -13.60
N ASP A 301 28.70 -14.86 -12.38
CA ASP A 301 30.07 -15.03 -11.87
C ASP A 301 30.32 -16.44 -11.29
N HIS A 302 29.34 -17.32 -11.36
CA HIS A 302 29.45 -18.72 -10.93
C HIS A 302 29.68 -19.69 -12.12
N PRO A 303 30.25 -20.88 -11.88
CA PRO A 303 30.42 -21.88 -12.92
C PRO A 303 29.09 -22.28 -13.59
N ALA A 304 29.03 -22.22 -14.92
CA ALA A 304 27.85 -22.61 -15.70
C ALA A 304 27.37 -24.06 -15.44
N THR A 305 28.22 -24.89 -14.83
CA THR A 305 27.85 -26.24 -14.38
C THR A 305 26.84 -26.24 -13.24
N GLU A 306 26.78 -25.19 -12.40
CA GLU A 306 25.83 -25.10 -11.29
C GLU A 306 24.37 -25.20 -11.75
N LEU A 307 24.00 -24.48 -12.81
CA LEU A 307 22.65 -24.54 -13.39
C LEU A 307 22.28 -25.96 -13.84
N ARG A 308 23.26 -26.72 -14.36
CA ARG A 308 23.04 -28.12 -14.74
C ARG A 308 22.90 -29.02 -13.51
N THR A 309 23.73 -28.79 -12.50
CA THR A 309 23.67 -29.52 -11.23
C THR A 309 22.31 -29.32 -10.56
N TRP A 310 21.75 -28.11 -10.56
CA TRP A 310 20.42 -27.83 -10.03
C TRP A 310 19.33 -28.69 -10.69
N LEU A 311 19.37 -28.88 -12.02
CA LEU A 311 18.44 -29.75 -12.72
C LEU A 311 18.63 -31.24 -12.38
N TRP A 312 19.87 -31.69 -12.21
CA TRP A 312 20.16 -33.04 -11.72
C TRP A 312 19.65 -33.25 -10.29
N GLN A 313 19.81 -32.25 -9.43
CA GLN A 313 19.28 -32.27 -8.06
C GLN A 313 17.75 -32.29 -8.04
N THR A 314 17.11 -31.59 -8.99
CA THR A 314 15.64 -31.56 -9.18
C THR A 314 15.15 -32.97 -9.50
N TRP A 315 15.79 -33.65 -10.46
CA TRP A 315 15.50 -35.05 -10.79
C TRP A 315 15.76 -35.99 -9.61
N GLN A 316 16.93 -35.87 -8.97
CA GLN A 316 17.34 -36.74 -7.85
C GLN A 316 16.37 -36.68 -6.66
N ARG A 317 15.80 -35.51 -6.38
CA ARG A 317 14.91 -35.28 -5.23
C ARG A 317 13.43 -35.46 -5.55
N ASP A 318 13.09 -35.90 -6.75
CA ASP A 318 11.70 -36.04 -7.21
C ASP A 318 10.92 -34.71 -7.07
N ILE A 319 11.56 -33.63 -7.55
CA ILE A 319 10.95 -32.30 -7.64
C ILE A 319 10.32 -32.18 -9.02
N SER A 320 9.07 -31.73 -9.05
CA SER A 320 8.23 -31.71 -10.26
C SER A 320 8.28 -30.41 -11.07
N GLY A 321 9.05 -29.43 -10.61
CA GLY A 321 9.25 -28.18 -11.33
C GLY A 321 10.21 -27.23 -10.64
N ILE A 322 10.62 -26.21 -11.38
CA ILE A 322 11.53 -25.16 -10.93
C ILE A 322 10.88 -23.81 -11.15
N LEU A 323 11.17 -22.88 -10.25
CA LEU A 323 10.77 -21.48 -10.39
C LEU A 323 12.02 -20.60 -10.50
N VAL A 324 11.96 -19.64 -11.41
CA VAL A 324 12.90 -18.52 -11.53
C VAL A 324 12.04 -17.27 -11.50
N TRP A 325 12.15 -16.49 -10.42
CA TRP A 325 11.24 -15.37 -10.15
C TRP A 325 11.23 -14.34 -11.29
N GLN A 326 12.37 -14.13 -11.95
CA GLN A 326 12.44 -13.28 -13.12
C GLN A 326 13.55 -13.70 -14.10
N SER A 327 13.16 -14.00 -15.34
CA SER A 327 14.07 -14.43 -16.40
C SER A 327 14.71 -13.28 -17.19
N ASN A 328 14.15 -12.07 -17.12
CA ASN A 328 14.56 -10.89 -17.89
C ASN A 328 14.65 -9.61 -17.03
N TYR A 329 15.25 -9.70 -15.84
CA TYR A 329 15.48 -8.54 -14.99
C TYR A 329 16.72 -7.75 -15.43
N TRP A 330 16.54 -6.77 -16.32
CA TRP A 330 17.65 -6.00 -16.90
C TRP A 330 17.86 -4.62 -16.28
N THR A 331 16.84 -4.04 -15.65
CA THR A 331 16.93 -2.66 -15.13
C THR A 331 16.10 -2.55 -13.86
N SER A 332 16.75 -2.12 -12.77
CA SER A 332 16.06 -1.63 -11.59
C SER A 332 15.61 -0.19 -11.85
N ASN A 333 14.30 0.04 -11.89
CA ASN A 333 13.73 1.39 -12.01
C ASN A 333 14.10 2.30 -10.83
N THR A 334 14.49 1.71 -9.70
CA THR A 334 15.00 2.46 -8.56
C THR A 334 16.45 2.88 -8.78
N ALA A 335 17.30 1.97 -9.26
CA ALA A 335 18.73 2.21 -9.44
C ALA A 335 19.03 3.09 -10.68
N PHE A 336 18.21 2.96 -11.72
CA PHE A 336 18.32 3.67 -13.00
C PHE A 336 17.01 4.38 -13.35
N PRO A 337 16.68 5.47 -12.66
CA PRO A 337 15.34 6.03 -12.73
C PRO A 337 15.14 7.06 -13.86
N GLU A 338 16.22 7.44 -14.55
CA GLU A 338 16.22 8.42 -15.65
C GLU A 338 16.39 7.75 -17.04
N SER A 339 16.99 6.57 -17.10
CA SER A 339 17.29 5.86 -18.35
C SER A 339 17.47 4.37 -18.09
N PRO A 340 17.18 3.47 -19.04
CA PRO A 340 17.48 2.05 -18.89
C PRO A 340 18.95 1.77 -18.60
N GLN A 341 19.21 0.71 -17.83
CA GLN A 341 20.55 0.20 -17.58
C GLN A 341 21.13 -0.40 -18.88
N ASN A 342 22.40 -0.14 -19.16
CA ASN A 342 23.12 -0.82 -20.24
C ASN A 342 23.77 -2.12 -19.70
N PRO A 343 23.22 -3.31 -20.00
CA PRO A 343 23.71 -4.56 -19.41
C PRO A 343 25.10 -4.96 -19.89
N TYR A 344 25.62 -4.35 -20.97
CA TYR A 344 26.98 -4.60 -21.45
C TYR A 344 28.04 -3.82 -20.66
N GLU A 345 27.66 -2.68 -20.07
CA GLU A 345 28.55 -1.85 -19.26
C GLU A 345 28.38 -2.13 -17.76
N ASP A 346 27.15 -2.43 -17.33
CA ASP A 346 26.79 -2.75 -15.95
C ASP A 346 25.84 -3.95 -15.96
N PRO A 347 26.34 -5.19 -15.80
CA PRO A 347 25.50 -6.40 -15.84
C PRO A 347 24.79 -6.69 -14.50
N MET A 348 24.86 -5.78 -13.52
CA MET A 348 24.35 -6.05 -12.18
C MET A 348 22.82 -5.98 -12.07
N GLY A 349 22.20 -6.98 -11.46
CA GLY A 349 20.82 -6.90 -11.01
C GLY A 349 20.73 -6.14 -9.68
N TYR A 350 20.31 -4.87 -9.71
CA TYR A 350 20.13 -4.08 -8.48
C TYR A 350 18.77 -4.32 -7.82
N VAL A 351 18.71 -4.16 -6.50
CA VAL A 351 17.49 -4.28 -5.69
C VAL A 351 16.41 -3.30 -6.18
N VAL A 352 15.17 -3.77 -6.16
CA VAL A 352 13.96 -2.95 -6.25
C VAL A 352 13.01 -3.38 -5.15
N GLY A 353 12.34 -2.43 -4.52
CA GLY A 353 11.38 -2.69 -3.46
C GLY A 353 10.55 -1.44 -3.16
N TYR A 354 9.38 -1.63 -2.55
CA TYR A 354 8.44 -0.55 -2.23
C TYR A 354 9.08 0.60 -1.43
N SER A 355 10.10 0.31 -0.62
CA SER A 355 10.80 1.26 0.24
C SER A 355 12.21 1.61 -0.24
N THR A 356 12.66 1.10 -1.39
CA THR A 356 14.03 1.34 -1.88
C THR A 356 14.12 2.76 -2.50
N PRO A 357 14.95 3.68 -1.98
CA PRO A 357 14.96 5.07 -2.44
C PRO A 357 15.44 5.22 -3.90
N ARG A 358 14.84 6.15 -4.66
CA ARG A 358 15.27 6.50 -6.04
C ARG A 358 16.78 6.82 -6.10
N GLY A 359 17.48 6.23 -7.06
CA GLY A 359 18.93 6.32 -7.24
C GLY A 359 19.74 5.30 -6.43
N THR A 360 19.09 4.47 -5.61
CA THR A 360 19.80 3.46 -4.81
C THR A 360 20.30 2.32 -5.68
N LYS A 361 21.62 2.11 -5.67
CA LYS A 361 22.30 0.96 -6.27
C LYS A 361 22.68 -0.05 -5.18
N ALA A 362 21.70 -0.78 -4.68
CA ALA A 362 21.89 -1.84 -3.69
C ALA A 362 21.91 -3.22 -4.34
N TYR A 363 22.71 -4.14 -3.80
CA TYR A 363 22.82 -5.54 -4.25
C TYR A 363 21.90 -6.44 -3.44
N TRP A 364 21.46 -7.54 -4.05
CA TRP A 364 20.63 -8.54 -3.42
C TRP A 364 21.37 -9.48 -2.46
#